data_AF-A0A3D5PK86-F1
#
_entry.id   AF-A0A3D5PK86-F1
#
_cell.length_a   1.000
_cell.length_b   1.000
_cell.length_c   1.000
_cell.angle_alpha   90.00
_cell.angle_beta   90.00
_cell.angle_gamma   90.00
#
_symmetry.space_group_name_H-M   'P 1'
#
loop_
_entity.id
_entity.type
_entity.pdbx_description
1 polymer ?
#
loop_
_entity_poly.entity_id
_entity_poly.type
_entity_poly.pdbx_seq_one_letter_code
_entity_poly.pdbx_strand_id
1 'polypeptide(L)'
;MLKTATALTEIAMLIYWALAIGLTLELVSIDPALMYSDYENPLVIAWNWSFFPIDIAFALIGLSARFARVSGALKFKLEIIAAVLMLCAGLMAISFWIVTADFEPMWWGMNIWLVLLGTLNLVRAKPN
;
A
#
# COMPACT_ATOMS: atom_id res chain seq x y z
N MET A 1 -14.25 4.17 -12.48
CA MET A 1 -14.35 3.82 -11.05
C MET A 1 -13.12 3.05 -10.57
N LEU A 2 -12.88 1.78 -10.96
CA LEU A 2 -11.72 1.03 -10.45
C LEU A 2 -10.37 1.71 -10.74
N LYS A 3 -10.10 2.15 -11.98
CA LYS A 3 -8.85 2.86 -12.33
C LYS A 3 -8.59 4.09 -11.45
N THR A 4 -9.65 4.86 -11.18
CA THR A 4 -9.59 6.05 -10.32
C THR A 4 -9.32 5.65 -8.87
N ALA A 5 -10.02 4.64 -8.34
CA ALA A 5 -9.82 4.14 -6.99
C ALA A 5 -8.40 3.59 -6.79
N THR A 6 -7.85 2.84 -7.76
CA THR A 6 -6.48 2.36 -7.72
C THR A 6 -5.49 3.52 -7.70
N ALA A 7 -5.64 4.51 -8.58
CA ALA A 7 -4.75 5.67 -8.61
C ALA A 7 -4.81 6.49 -7.31
N LEU A 8 -6.00 6.71 -6.75
CA LEU A 8 -6.16 7.39 -5.47
C LEU A 8 -5.49 6.61 -4.33
N THR A 9 -5.58 5.27 -4.35
CA THR A 9 -4.93 4.41 -3.35
C THR A 9 -3.40 4.46 -3.47
N GLU A 10 -2.87 4.41 -4.68
CA GLU A 10 -1.43 4.56 -4.92
C GLU A 10 -0.92 5.94 -4.47
N ILE A 11 -1.66 7.02 -4.74
CA ILE A 11 -1.33 8.37 -4.25
C ILE A 11 -1.42 8.44 -2.72
N ALA A 12 -2.48 7.88 -2.13
CA ALA A 12 -2.63 7.84 -0.68
C ALA A 12 -1.49 7.06 -0.01
N MET A 13 -0.99 5.99 -0.65
CA MET A 13 0.17 5.26 -0.16
C MET A 13 1.45 6.11 -0.17
N LEU A 14 1.67 6.91 -1.22
CA LEU A 14 2.79 7.85 -1.24
C LEU A 14 2.66 8.94 -0.17
N ILE A 15 1.44 9.44 0.06
CA ILE A 15 1.16 10.41 1.14
C ILE A 15 1.42 9.78 2.51
N TYR A 16 0.96 8.55 2.74
CA TYR A 16 1.20 7.79 3.96
C TYR A 16 2.70 7.71 4.27
N TRP A 17 3.51 7.31 3.29
CA TRP A 17 4.96 7.23 3.49
C TRP A 17 5.64 8.58 3.65
N ALA A 18 5.16 9.63 2.97
CA ALA A 18 5.64 10.99 3.21
C ALA A 18 5.37 11.44 4.65
N LEU A 19 4.20 11.10 5.21
CA LEU A 19 3.86 11.38 6.60
C LEU A 19 4.71 10.54 7.58
N ALA A 20 4.91 9.25 7.30
CA ALA A 20 5.74 8.38 8.14
C ALA A 20 7.21 8.85 8.20
N ILE A 21 7.78 9.25 7.06
CA ILE A 21 9.10 9.87 6.98
C ILE A 21 9.11 11.20 7.72
N GLY A 22 8.11 12.06 7.51
CA GLY A 22 7.99 13.34 8.20
C GLY A 22 7.92 13.19 9.72
N LEU A 23 7.19 12.17 10.21
CA LEU A 23 7.10 11.85 11.64
C LEU A 23 8.46 11.42 12.19
N THR A 24 9.18 10.57 11.46
CA THR A 24 10.52 10.09 11.85
C THR A 24 11.57 11.20 11.87
N LEU A 25 11.41 12.20 11.00
CA LEU A 25 12.26 13.39 10.95
C LEU A 25 11.78 14.50 11.92
N GLU A 26 10.78 14.23 12.75
CA GLU A 26 10.17 15.20 13.68
C GLU A 26 9.61 16.46 12.99
N LEU A 27 9.30 16.37 11.69
CA LEU A 27 8.75 17.46 10.87
C LEU A 27 7.24 17.58 10.99
N VAL A 28 6.56 16.50 11.37
CA VAL A 28 5.11 16.45 11.61
C VAL A 28 4.83 15.68 12.89
N SER A 29 3.75 16.05 13.58
CA SER A 29 3.18 15.26 14.68
C SER A 29 1.84 14.68 14.22
N ILE A 30 1.57 13.44 14.64
CA ILE A 30 0.33 12.73 14.35
C ILE A 30 -0.33 12.39 15.68
N ASP A 31 -1.64 12.58 15.77
CA ASP A 31 -2.41 12.18 16.94
C ASP A 31 -2.21 10.68 17.18
N PRO A 32 -1.74 10.25 18.37
CA PRO A 32 -1.59 8.84 18.73
C PRO A 32 -2.84 7.99 18.49
N ALA A 33 -4.04 8.58 18.57
CA ALA A 33 -5.30 7.87 18.30
C ALA A 33 -5.47 7.43 16.83
N LEU A 34 -4.69 8.01 15.91
CA LEU A 34 -4.69 7.64 14.48
C LEU A 34 -3.60 6.62 14.13
N MET A 35 -2.69 6.32 15.07
CA MET A 35 -1.58 5.41 14.85
C MET A 35 -2.03 3.95 14.95
N TYR A 36 -1.24 3.04 14.40
CA TYR A 36 -1.45 1.61 14.61
C TYR A 36 -1.08 1.21 16.04
N SER A 37 -1.62 0.08 16.49
CA SER A 37 -1.35 -0.43 17.82
C SER A 37 0.14 -0.63 18.06
N ASP A 38 0.60 -0.29 19.26
CA ASP A 38 2.01 -0.36 19.66
C ASP A 38 2.97 0.37 18.71
N TYR A 39 2.57 1.52 18.13
CA TYR A 39 3.43 2.29 17.22
C TYR A 39 4.74 2.80 17.83
N GLU A 40 4.88 2.77 19.14
CA GLU A 40 6.13 3.11 19.86
C GLU A 40 7.05 1.90 20.04
N ASN A 41 6.55 0.68 19.83
CA ASN A 41 7.34 -0.54 19.96
C ASN A 41 8.35 -0.62 18.79
N PRO A 42 9.67 -0.68 19.05
CA PRO A 42 10.68 -0.72 18.01
C PRO A 42 10.53 -1.86 17.01
N LEU A 43 9.98 -3.00 17.42
CA LEU A 43 9.72 -4.13 16.53
C LEU A 43 8.54 -3.88 15.61
N VAL A 44 7.49 -3.21 16.08
CA VAL A 44 6.32 -2.86 15.25
C VAL A 44 6.69 -1.74 14.29
N ILE A 45 7.53 -0.79 14.72
CA ILE A 45 8.14 0.22 13.84
C ILE A 45 8.94 -0.47 12.74
N ALA A 46 9.88 -1.36 13.09
CA ALA A 46 10.70 -2.07 12.10
C ALA A 46 9.85 -2.92 11.14
N TRP A 47 8.81 -3.57 11.66
CA TRP A 47 7.84 -4.30 10.87
C TRP A 47 7.13 -3.37 9.88
N ASN A 48 6.61 -2.22 10.31
CA ASN A 48 5.96 -1.25 9.44
C ASN A 48 6.93 -0.74 8.36
N TRP A 49 8.15 -0.36 8.74
CA TRP A 49 9.20 0.09 7.82
C TRP A 49 9.63 -0.99 6.82
N SER A 50 9.44 -2.28 7.11
CA SER A 50 9.68 -3.35 6.14
C SER A 50 8.72 -3.30 4.94
N PHE A 51 7.58 -2.59 5.05
CA PHE A 51 6.64 -2.38 3.95
C PHE A 51 7.05 -1.23 3.02
N PHE A 52 7.93 -0.32 3.44
CA PHE A 52 8.33 0.84 2.63
C PHE A 52 8.75 0.46 1.20
N PRO A 53 9.63 -0.55 0.99
CA PRO A 53 10.04 -0.91 -0.36
C PRO A 53 8.90 -1.42 -1.23
N ILE A 54 8.00 -2.27 -0.69
CA ILE A 54 6.91 -2.86 -1.47
C ILE A 54 5.82 -1.82 -1.76
N ASP A 55 5.53 -0.95 -0.80
CA ASP A 55 4.50 0.07 -0.91
C ASP A 55 4.87 1.16 -1.92
N ILE A 56 6.10 1.67 -1.83
CA ILE A 56 6.62 2.63 -2.79
C ILE A 56 6.72 1.99 -4.18
N ALA A 57 7.18 0.75 -4.27
CA ALA A 57 7.28 0.07 -5.55
C ALA A 57 5.91 -0.09 -6.21
N PHE A 58 4.89 -0.60 -5.50
CA PHE A 58 3.58 -0.77 -6.13
C PHE A 58 2.96 0.57 -6.53
N ALA A 59 3.11 1.60 -5.71
CA ALA A 59 2.53 2.90 -5.97
C ALA A 59 3.17 3.56 -7.20
N LEU A 60 4.50 3.62 -7.26
CA LEU A 60 5.22 4.25 -8.39
C LEU A 60 5.06 3.45 -9.68
N ILE A 61 5.15 2.12 -9.62
CA ILE A 61 4.97 1.25 -10.79
C ILE A 61 3.54 1.38 -11.32
N GLY A 62 2.54 1.34 -10.43
CA GLY A 62 1.13 1.45 -10.79
C GLY A 62 0.78 2.78 -11.44
N LEU A 63 1.21 3.89 -10.85
CA LEU A 63 1.02 5.23 -11.42
C LEU A 63 1.74 5.37 -12.76
N SER A 64 2.97 4.86 -12.88
CA SER A 64 3.73 4.86 -14.13
C SER A 64 3.00 4.07 -15.22
N ALA A 65 2.52 2.87 -14.92
CA ALA A 65 1.77 2.05 -15.88
C ALA A 65 0.52 2.76 -16.43
N ARG A 66 -0.11 3.59 -15.59
CA ARG A 66 -1.37 4.26 -15.91
C ARG A 66 -1.20 5.58 -16.63
N PHE A 67 -0.19 6.36 -16.27
CA PHE A 67 -0.04 7.76 -16.71
C PHE A 67 1.19 8.01 -17.59
N ALA A 68 2.21 7.14 -17.57
CA ALA A 68 3.36 7.29 -18.45
C ALA A 68 3.05 6.81 -19.89
N ARG A 69 3.80 7.35 -20.86
CA ARG A 69 3.76 6.89 -22.25
C ARG A 69 4.67 5.69 -22.42
N VAL A 70 4.13 4.50 -22.24
CA VAL A 70 4.82 3.21 -22.42
C VAL A 70 4.07 2.32 -23.42
N SER A 71 4.76 1.33 -24.00
CA SER A 71 4.12 0.36 -24.91
C SER A 71 3.05 -0.47 -24.20
N GLY A 72 2.04 -0.94 -24.94
CA GLY A 72 0.93 -1.72 -24.37
C GLY A 72 1.37 -3.00 -23.65
N ALA A 73 2.42 -3.66 -24.15
CA ALA A 73 2.99 -4.85 -23.52
C ALA A 73 3.75 -4.54 -22.22
N LEU A 74 4.51 -3.44 -22.18
CA LEU A 74 5.17 -3.00 -20.95
C LEU A 74 4.15 -2.53 -19.91
N LYS A 75 3.15 -1.75 -20.34
CA LYS A 75 2.03 -1.33 -19.49
C LYS A 75 1.38 -2.52 -18.79
N PHE A 76 1.00 -3.55 -19.54
CA PHE A 76 0.38 -4.75 -18.97
C PHE A 76 1.26 -5.41 -17.90
N LYS A 77 2.57 -5.56 -18.16
CA LYS A 77 3.52 -6.11 -17.16
C LYS A 77 3.58 -5.26 -15.89
N LEU A 78 3.67 -3.93 -16.03
CA LEU A 78 3.73 -3.02 -14.90
C LEU A 78 2.42 -3.03 -14.09
N GLU A 79 1.26 -3.09 -14.76
CA GLU A 79 -0.05 -3.22 -14.10
C GLU A 79 -0.15 -4.51 -13.26
N ILE A 80 0.33 -5.64 -13.79
CA ILE A 80 0.39 -6.91 -13.05
C ILE A 80 1.34 -6.81 -11.85
N ILE A 81 2.56 -6.31 -12.05
CA ILE A 81 3.56 -6.18 -10.98
C ILE A 81 3.00 -5.31 -9.84
N ALA A 82 2.46 -4.13 -10.16
CA ALA A 82 1.87 -3.25 -9.15
C ALA A 82 0.70 -3.91 -8.41
N ALA A 83 -0.18 -4.60 -9.12
CA ALA A 83 -1.35 -5.24 -8.50
C ALA A 83 -0.97 -6.42 -7.58
N VAL A 84 0.04 -7.21 -7.94
CA VAL A 84 0.58 -8.27 -7.06
C VAL A 84 1.23 -7.67 -5.81
N LEU A 85 2.06 -6.65 -5.96
CA LEU A 85 2.74 -6.03 -4.81
C LEU A 85 1.74 -5.38 -3.84
N MET A 86 0.71 -4.70 -4.37
CA MET A 86 -0.39 -4.14 -3.56
C MET A 86 -1.15 -5.22 -2.78
N LEU A 87 -1.47 -6.35 -3.44
CA LEU A 87 -2.10 -7.50 -2.79
C LEU A 87 -1.21 -8.07 -1.69
N CYS A 88 0.08 -8.28 -1.97
CA CYS A 88 1.03 -8.82 -0.99
C CYS A 88 1.19 -7.90 0.22
N ALA A 89 1.30 -6.58 0.01
CA ALA A 89 1.39 -5.61 1.11
C ALA A 89 0.19 -5.72 2.06
N GLY A 90 -1.04 -5.64 1.52
CA GLY A 90 -2.25 -5.79 2.34
C GLY A 90 -2.33 -7.14 3.04
N LEU A 91 -2.02 -8.25 2.34
CA LEU A 91 -2.11 -9.59 2.90
C LEU A 91 -1.09 -9.83 4.02
N MET A 92 0.15 -9.38 3.85
CA MET A 92 1.19 -9.49 4.87
C MET A 92 0.80 -8.69 6.12
N ALA A 93 0.20 -7.51 5.94
CA ALA A 93 -0.25 -6.69 7.06
C ALA A 93 -1.38 -7.35 7.86
N ILE A 94 -2.42 -7.83 7.19
CA ILE A 94 -3.51 -8.57 7.83
C ILE A 94 -2.99 -9.85 8.51
N SER A 95 -2.06 -10.55 7.87
CA SER A 95 -1.47 -11.77 8.45
C SER A 95 -0.73 -11.47 9.76
N PHE A 96 0.04 -10.37 9.81
CA PHE A 96 0.70 -9.94 11.03
C PHE A 96 -0.31 -9.65 12.15
N TRP A 97 -1.35 -8.85 11.86
CA TRP A 97 -2.36 -8.50 12.86
C TRP A 97 -3.14 -9.70 13.40
N ILE A 98 -3.44 -10.68 12.54
CA ILE A 98 -4.02 -11.96 13.00
C ILE A 98 -3.09 -12.67 13.99
N VAL A 99 -1.79 -12.74 13.69
CA VAL A 99 -0.80 -13.44 14.54
C VAL A 99 -0.62 -12.73 15.88
N THR A 100 -0.64 -11.39 15.89
CA THR A 100 -0.53 -10.59 17.12
C THR A 100 -1.86 -10.41 17.85
N ALA A 101 -2.96 -10.97 17.33
CA ALA A 101 -4.31 -10.83 17.84
C ALA A 101 -4.78 -9.36 17.97
N ASP A 102 -4.37 -8.52 17.02
CA ASP A 102 -4.80 -7.13 16.92
C ASP A 102 -5.88 -6.97 15.85
N PHE A 103 -6.96 -6.27 16.19
CA PHE A 103 -8.14 -6.10 15.35
C PHE A 103 -8.61 -4.65 15.24
N GLU A 104 -7.69 -3.68 15.30
CA GLU A 104 -8.03 -2.27 15.09
C GLU A 104 -8.73 -2.09 13.71
N PRO A 105 -10.00 -1.66 13.68
CA PRO A 105 -10.81 -1.67 12.46
C PRO A 105 -10.29 -0.80 11.33
N MET A 106 -9.69 0.36 11.63
CA MET A 106 -9.20 1.28 10.59
C MET A 106 -8.01 0.67 9.84
N TRP A 107 -7.00 0.15 10.54
CA TRP A 107 -5.84 -0.50 9.93
C TRP A 107 -6.20 -1.79 9.22
N TRP A 108 -7.12 -2.58 9.77
CA TRP A 108 -7.69 -3.72 9.06
C TRP A 108 -8.39 -3.31 7.77
N GLY A 109 -9.26 -2.29 7.84
CA GLY A 109 -10.00 -1.79 6.68
C GLY A 109 -9.09 -1.34 5.55
N MET A 110 -8.04 -0.57 5.87
CA MET A 110 -7.06 -0.10 4.88
C MET A 110 -6.32 -1.26 4.21
N ASN A 111 -5.87 -2.26 4.97
CA ASN A 111 -5.10 -3.37 4.41
C ASN A 111 -5.98 -4.37 3.64
N ILE A 112 -7.21 -4.61 4.08
CA ILE A 112 -8.21 -5.37 3.30
C ILE A 112 -8.52 -4.64 1.99
N TRP A 113 -8.60 -3.31 2.01
CA TRP A 113 -8.80 -2.53 0.80
C TRP A 113 -7.68 -2.74 -0.23
N LEU A 114 -6.41 -2.79 0.20
CA LEU A 114 -5.28 -3.13 -0.67
C LEU A 114 -5.40 -4.53 -1.27
N VAL A 115 -5.79 -5.54 -0.46
CA VAL A 115 -6.04 -6.90 -0.92
C VAL A 115 -7.12 -6.90 -2.02
N LEU A 116 -8.27 -6.30 -1.75
CA LEU A 116 -9.39 -6.26 -2.68
C LEU A 116 -9.04 -5.55 -3.97
N LEU A 117 -8.42 -4.37 -3.91
CA LEU A 117 -8.01 -3.64 -5.10
C LEU A 117 -6.93 -4.38 -5.89
N GLY A 118 -5.92 -4.93 -5.23
CA GLY A 118 -4.87 -5.74 -5.88
C GLY A 118 -5.49 -6.91 -6.64
N THR A 119 -6.35 -7.70 -5.99
CA THR A 119 -7.07 -8.81 -6.62
C THR A 119 -7.96 -8.35 -7.78
N LEU A 120 -8.74 -7.28 -7.62
CA LEU A 120 -9.63 -6.78 -8.68
C LEU A 120 -8.85 -6.28 -9.90
N ASN A 121 -7.70 -5.63 -9.70
CA ASN A 121 -6.82 -5.23 -10.79
C ASN A 121 -6.24 -6.45 -11.52
N LEU A 122 -5.81 -7.49 -10.80
CA LEU A 122 -5.32 -8.74 -11.41
C LEU A 122 -6.41 -9.46 -12.23
N VAL A 123 -7.62 -9.60 -11.69
CA VAL A 123 -8.75 -10.26 -12.38
C VAL A 123 -9.14 -9.52 -13.67
N ARG A 124 -8.99 -8.19 -13.69
CA ARG A 124 -9.34 -7.36 -14.85
C ARG A 124 -8.18 -7.09 -15.79
N ALA A 125 -6.96 -7.43 -15.41
CA ALA A 125 -5.78 -7.21 -16.24
C ALA A 125 -5.90 -8.04 -17.52
N LYS A 126 -5.73 -7.39 -18.66
CA LYS A 126 -5.73 -8.03 -19.96
C LYS A 126 -4.58 -7.46 -20.78
N PRO A 127 -3.86 -8.30 -21.55
CA PRO A 127 -2.95 -7.78 -22.55
C PRO A 127 -3.74 -6.89 -23.52
N ASN A 128 -3.19 -5.72 -23.84
CA ASN A 128 -3.74 -4.86 -24.89
C ASN A 128 -3.56 -5.50 -26.26
#